data_AF-X1R8B0-F1
#
_entry.id   AF-X1R8B0-F1
#
_cell.length_a   1.000
_cell.length_b   1.000
_cell.length_c   1.000
_cell.angle_alpha   90.00
_cell.angle_beta   90.00
_cell.angle_gamma   90.00
#
_symmetry.space_group_name_H-M   'P 1'
#
loop_
_entity.id
_entity.type
_entity.pdbx_description
1 polymer ?
#
loop_
_entity_poly.entity_id
_entity_poly.type
_entity_poly.pdbx_seq_one_letter_code
_entity_poly.pdbx_strand_id
1 'polypeptide(L)' 'MAGNRTIITLPEEDKKWLQSYSRAHDISLAEAVRQGVQKLRISEQQELYRYLVGSTKGIWKKGNGLEYQENIRSEWHSS' A
#
# COMPACT_ATOMS: atom_id res chain seq x y z
N MET A 1 11.01 -15.06 14.60
CA MET A 1 9.78 -14.57 13.95
C MET A 1 9.03 -15.78 13.41
N ALA A 2 7.81 -16.04 13.88
CA ALA A 2 6.98 -17.12 13.35
C ALA A 2 6.51 -16.74 11.94
N GLY A 3 7.03 -17.40 10.91
CA GLY A 3 6.62 -17.20 9.53
C GLY A 3 5.78 -18.38 9.05
N ASN A 4 4.65 -18.09 8.40
CA ASN A 4 3.88 -19.12 7.70
C ASN A 4 4.55 -19.43 6.36
N ARG A 5 4.66 -20.72 6.00
CA ARG A 5 5.19 -21.15 4.71
C ARG A 5 4.11 -21.00 3.64
N THR A 6 4.48 -20.40 2.51
CA THR A 6 3.61 -20.24 1.34
C THR A 6 4.32 -20.80 0.12
N ILE A 7 3.63 -21.63 -0.66
CA ILE A 7 4.09 -22.11 -1.96
C ILE A 7 3.49 -21.20 -3.02
N ILE A 8 4.33 -20.68 -3.91
CA ILE A 8 3.90 -19.82 -5.03
C ILE A 8 4.41 -20.42 -6.33
N THR A 9 3.59 -20.32 -7.38
CA THR A 9 3.96 -20.67 -8.74
C THR A 9 4.10 -19.39 -9.54
N LEU A 10 5.24 -19.22 -10.20
CA LEU A 10 5.54 -18.06 -11.04
C LEU A 10 5.82 -18.52 -12.47
N PRO A 11 5.54 -17.69 -13.48
CA PRO A 11 6.11 -17.87 -14.81
C PRO A 11 7.63 -18.06 -14.74
N GLU A 12 8.17 -18.89 -15.65
CA GLU A 12 9.60 -19.23 -15.63
C GLU A 12 10.48 -17.99 -15.86
N GLU A 13 10.01 -17.05 -16.68
CA GLU A 13 10.69 -15.76 -16.93
C GLU A 13 10.80 -14.90 -15.66
N ASP A 14 9.70 -14.77 -14.90
CA ASP A 14 9.67 -14.01 -13.66
C ASP A 14 10.58 -14.63 -12.60
N LYS A 15 10.60 -15.96 -12.52
CA LYS A 15 11.50 -16.69 -11.61
C LYS A 15 12.96 -16.45 -11.95
N LYS A 16 13.33 -16.49 -13.24
CA LYS A 16 14.71 -16.20 -13.70
C LYS A 16 15.11 -14.77 -13.41
N TRP A 17 14.20 -13.82 -13.64
CA TRP A 17 14.44 -12.43 -13.28
C TRP A 17 14.67 -12.27 -11.78
N LEU A 18 13.84 -12.88 -10.94
CA LEU A 18 13.94 -12.81 -9.48
C LEU A 18 15.24 -13.45 -8.96
N GLN A 19 15.68 -14.55 -9.56
CA GLN A 19 16.99 -15.16 -9.26
C GLN A 19 18.15 -14.23 -9.63
N SER A 20 18.06 -13.55 -10.76
CA SER A 20 19.08 -12.59 -11.20
C SER A 20 19.14 -11.38 -10.27
N TYR A 21 17.99 -10.85 -9.87
CA TYR A 21 17.86 -9.79 -8.86
C TYR A 21 18.48 -10.21 -7.52
N SER A 22 18.11 -11.40 -7.03
CA SER A 22 18.64 -11.97 -5.78
C SER A 22 20.17 -12.05 -5.79
N ARG A 23 20.79 -12.48 -6.91
CA ARG A 23 22.25 -12.52 -7.07
C ARG A 23 22.88 -11.13 -7.13
N ALA A 24 22.28 -10.21 -7.89
CA ALA A 24 22.79 -8.85 -8.04
C ALA A 24 22.78 -8.05 -6.72
N HIS A 25 21.84 -8.36 -5.83
CA HIS A 25 21.65 -7.68 -4.55
C HIS A 25 22.18 -8.47 -3.34
N ASP A 26 22.79 -9.64 -3.55
CA ASP A 26 23.30 -10.54 -2.50
C ASP A 26 22.28 -10.84 -1.39
N ILE A 27 21.04 -11.14 -1.80
CA ILE A 27 19.95 -11.51 -0.87
C ILE A 27 19.31 -12.83 -1.28
N SER A 28 18.70 -13.54 -0.33
CA SER A 28 17.94 -14.75 -0.66
C SER A 28 16.71 -14.45 -1.54
N LEU A 29 16.29 -15.43 -2.35
CA LEU A 29 15.08 -15.33 -3.17
C LEU A 29 13.83 -15.00 -2.32
N ALA A 30 13.72 -15.63 -1.14
CA ALA A 30 12.63 -15.38 -0.21
C ALA A 30 12.64 -13.94 0.33
N GLU A 31 13.83 -13.35 0.53
CA GLU A 31 13.95 -11.95 0.93
C GLU A 31 13.55 -10.99 -0.18
N ALA A 32 13.95 -11.28 -1.44
CA ALA A 32 13.50 -10.51 -2.59
C ALA A 32 11.96 -10.50 -2.70
N VAL A 33 11.31 -11.66 -2.51
CA VAL A 33 9.83 -11.74 -2.46
C VAL A 33 9.26 -10.92 -1.31
N ARG A 34 9.81 -11.04 -0.09
CA ARG A 34 9.34 -10.26 1.07
C ARG A 34 9.41 -8.76 0.83
N GLN A 35 10.51 -8.27 0.28
CA GLN A 35 10.66 -6.86 -0.06
C GLN A 35 9.68 -6.43 -1.15
N GLY A 36 9.46 -7.28 -2.16
CA GLY A 36 8.45 -7.04 -3.21
C GLY A 36 7.05 -6.88 -2.63
N VAL A 37 6.62 -7.81 -1.75
CA VAL A 37 5.31 -7.75 -1.07
C VAL A 37 5.19 -6.49 -0.20
N GLN A 38 6.24 -6.13 0.53
CA GLN A 38 6.24 -4.91 1.35
C GLN A 38 6.10 -3.65 0.50
N LYS A 39 6.84 -3.56 -0.62
CA LYS A 39 6.75 -2.42 -1.55
C LYS A 39 5.35 -2.32 -2.17
N LEU A 40 4.77 -3.44 -2.59
CA LEU A 40 3.40 -3.49 -3.13
C LEU A 40 2.37 -2.98 -2.12
N ARG A 41 2.46 -3.43 -0.86
CA ARG A 41 1.57 -2.97 0.21
C ARG A 41 1.66 -1.46 0.42
N ILE A 42 2.87 -0.90 0.40
CA ILE A 42 3.09 0.54 0.58
C ILE A 42 2.54 1.32 -0.62
N SER A 43 2.76 0.85 -1.85
CA SER A 43 2.24 1.54 -3.04
C SER A 43 0.72 1.54 -3.09
N GLU A 44 0.07 0.42 -2.78
CA GLU A 44 -1.40 0.33 -2.73
C GLU A 44 -1.99 1.26 -1.67
N GLN A 45 -1.36 1.35 -0.48
CA GLN A 45 -1.79 2.29 0.56
C GLN A 45 -1.68 3.75 0.11
N GLN A 46 -0.61 4.11 -0.62
CA GLN A 46 -0.44 5.46 -1.13
C GLN A 46 -1.44 5.78 -2.25
N GLU A 47 -1.73 4.84 -3.14
CA GLU A 47 -2.74 5.02 -4.18
C GLU A 47 -4.14 5.15 -3.60
N LEU A 48 -4.50 4.31 -2.62
CA LEU A 48 -5.78 4.42 -1.91
C LEU A 48 -5.90 5.78 -1.20
N TYR A 49 -4.85 6.22 -0.52
CA TYR A 49 -4.84 7.54 0.11
C TYR A 49 -5.05 8.67 -0.92
N ARG A 50 -4.31 8.65 -2.03
CA ARG A 50 -4.45 9.64 -3.10
C ARG A 50 -5.85 9.61 -3.73
N TYR A 51 -6.40 8.41 -3.94
CA TYR A 51 -7.76 8.23 -4.43
C TYR A 51 -8.77 8.84 -3.46
N LEU A 52 -8.68 8.54 -2.16
CA LEU A 52 -9.57 9.08 -1.14
C LEU A 52 -9.48 10.60 -1.03
N VAL A 53 -8.26 11.16 -1.04
CA VAL A 53 -8.06 12.61 -1.04
C VAL A 53 -8.62 13.24 -2.32
N GLY A 54 -8.42 12.61 -3.48
CA GLY A 54 -8.94 13.07 -4.76
C GLY A 54 -10.46 13.04 -4.82
N SER A 55 -11.09 11.96 -4.38
CA SER A 55 -12.55 11.78 -4.38
C SER A 55 -13.25 12.64 -3.34
N THR A 56 -12.56 13.00 -2.26
CA THR A 56 -13.06 13.94 -1.23
C THR A 56 -12.67 15.40 -1.49
N LYS A 57 -11.85 15.67 -2.51
CA LYS A 57 -11.47 17.04 -2.89
C LYS A 57 -12.68 17.77 -3.45
N GLY A 58 -13.09 18.86 -2.80
CA GLY A 58 -14.19 19.71 -3.27
C GLY A 58 -15.57 19.34 -2.71
N ILE A 59 -15.66 18.46 -1.70
CA ILE A 59 -16.92 18.30 -0.94
C ILE A 59 -17.29 19.64 -0.26
N TRP A 60 -16.29 20.39 0.20
CA TRP A 60 -16.50 21.75 0.70
C TRP A 60 -16.69 22.73 -0.46
N LYS A 61 -17.93 23.22 -0.64
CA LYS A 61 -18.32 24.07 -1.77
C LYS A 61 -18.28 25.57 -1.49
N LYS A 62 -18.46 26.01 -0.23
CA LYS A 62 -18.37 27.40 0.27
C LYS A 62 -18.57 27.44 1.80
N GLY A 63 -18.21 28.54 2.46
CA GLY A 63 -18.50 28.79 3.88
C GLY A 63 -17.24 28.90 4.74
N ASN A 64 -17.32 28.58 6.04
CA ASN A 64 -16.13 28.39 6.89
C ASN A 64 -15.63 26.95 6.74
N GLY A 65 -14.40 26.78 6.29
CA GLY A 65 -13.80 25.44 6.08
C GLY A 65 -13.51 24.69 7.38
N LEU A 66 -13.22 25.42 8.46
CA LEU A 66 -12.88 24.85 9.76
C LEU A 66 -14.12 24.26 10.44
N GLU A 67 -15.21 25.02 10.50
CA GLU A 67 -16.49 24.57 11.05
C GLU A 67 -17.06 23.36 10.30
N TYR A 68 -16.89 23.34 8.97
CA TYR A 68 -17.27 22.19 8.14
C TYR A 68 -16.47 20.93 8.47
N GLN A 69 -15.15 21.06 8.69
CA GLN A 69 -14.30 19.93 9.09
C GLN A 69 -14.60 19.44 10.50
N GLU A 70 -14.84 20.35 11.45
CA GLU A 70 -15.18 20.02 12.84
C GLU A 70 -16.50 19.25 12.92
N ASN A 71 -17.52 19.67 12.16
CA ASN A 71 -18.79 18.96 12.08
C ASN A 71 -18.63 17.53 11.54
N ILE A 72 -17.94 17.33 10.40
CA ILE A 72 -17.70 15.97 9.87
C ILE A 72 -16.92 15.11 10.87
N ARG A 73 -15.94 15.68 11.56
CA ARG A 73 -15.12 14.94 12.53
C ARG A 73 -15.91 14.55 13.77
N SER A 74 -16.91 15.35 14.16
CA SER A 74 -17.80 15.04 15.29
C SER A 74 -18.67 13.80 15.03
N GLU A 75 -19.01 13.51 13.78
CA GLU A 75 -19.80 12.34 13.40
C GLU A 75 -19.08 11.02 13.74
N TRP A 76 -17.74 11.00 13.73
CA TRP A 76 -16.94 9.82 14.06
C TRP A 76 -16.85 9.52 15.56
N HIS A 77 -17.12 10.51 16.41
CA HIS A 77 -17.17 10.35 17.87
C HIS A 77 -18.59 10.04 18.40
N SER A 78 -19.56 9.97 17.48
CA SER A 78 -20.98 9.75 17.78
C SER A 78 -21.42 8.30 17.54
N SER A 79 -20.48 7.38 17.31
CA SER A 79 -20.70 5.94 17.11
C SER A 79 -19.93 5.10 18.12
#